data_AF-A0A845RNQ7-F1
#
_entry.id   AF-A0A845RNQ7-F1
#
_cell.length_a   1.000
_cell.length_b   1.000
_cell.length_c   1.000
_cell.angle_alpha   90.00
_cell.angle_beta   90.00
_cell.angle_gamma   90.00
#
_symmetry.space_group_name_H-M   'P 1'
#
loop_
_entity.id
_entity.type
_entity.pdbx_description
1 polymer ?
#
loop_
_entity_poly.entity_id
_entity_poly.type
_entity_poly.pdbx_seq_one_letter_code
_entity_poly.pdbx_strand_id
1 'polypeptide(L)'
;MAFPVMIGVLIWIFSEKLVSFMVEPVKEKKEDMMSPTFDLDSAQIIVLTTAGLILLVNAISSLISALTVYAVLSDLPTSSAWHEIISQLVNSAIQIILGLWLVFGGKGLVNIIKKIRTAGVK
;
A
#
# COMPACT_ATOMS: atom_id res chain seq x y z
N MET A 1 19.70 5.47 3.26
CA MET A 1 18.23 5.66 3.32
C MET A 1 17.69 6.86 2.53
N ALA A 2 18.52 7.75 1.96
CA ALA A 2 18.05 8.92 1.20
C ALA A 2 17.60 8.61 -0.25
N PHE A 3 18.14 7.54 -0.84
CA PHE A 3 17.90 7.17 -2.25
C PHE A 3 16.42 6.84 -2.58
N PRO A 4 15.68 6.06 -1.76
CA PRO A 4 14.26 5.79 -2.01
C PRO A 4 13.39 7.04 -1.88
N VAL A 5 13.73 7.92 -0.94
CA VAL A 5 13.00 9.19 -0.73
C VAL A 5 13.18 10.11 -1.93
N MET A 6 14.41 10.20 -2.45
CA MET A 6 14.72 10.99 -3.63
C MET A 6 13.97 10.49 -4.88
N ILE A 7 13.89 9.17 -5.07
CA ILE A 7 13.11 8.55 -6.15
C ILE A 7 11.62 8.79 -5.97
N GLY A 8 11.09 8.68 -4.75
CA GLY A 8 9.69 8.97 -4.47
C GLY A 8 9.30 10.41 -4.80
N VAL A 9 10.15 11.38 -4.44
CA VAL A 9 9.95 12.79 -4.79
C VAL A 9 10.03 13.02 -6.29
N LEU A 10 10.98 12.37 -6.99
CA LEU A 10 11.07 12.42 -8.45
C LEU A 10 9.80 11.88 -9.11
N ILE A 11 9.32 10.71 -8.69
CA ILE A 11 8.10 10.09 -9.23
C ILE A 11 6.89 10.99 -8.97
N TRP A 12 6.84 11.64 -7.81
CA TRP A 12 5.74 12.55 -7.50
C TRP A 12 5.72 13.77 -8.41
N ILE A 13 6.89 14.40 -8.65
CA ILE A 13 7.02 15.56 -9.56
C ILE A 13 6.73 15.16 -11.02
N PHE A 14 7.15 13.96 -11.43
CA PHE A 14 7.00 13.49 -12.81
C PHE A 14 5.75 12.63 -13.05
N SER A 15 4.85 12.56 -12.07
CA SER A 15 3.63 11.75 -12.12
C SER A 15 2.80 12.04 -13.38
N GLU A 16 2.57 13.31 -13.70
CA GLU A 16 1.78 13.71 -14.86
C GLU A 16 2.44 13.31 -16.19
N LYS A 17 3.77 13.44 -16.28
CA LYS A 17 4.53 13.01 -17.47
C LYS A 17 4.53 11.51 -17.64
N LEU A 18 4.67 10.75 -16.55
CA LEU A 18 4.62 9.28 -16.57
C LEU A 18 3.25 8.79 -17.04
N VAL A 19 2.17 9.42 -16.58
CA VAL A 19 0.81 9.10 -17.04
C VAL A 19 0.63 9.41 -18.52
N SER A 20 1.14 10.55 -19.01
CA SER A 20 1.08 10.90 -20.43
C SER A 20 1.90 9.99 -21.34
N PHE A 21 2.91 9.32 -20.79
CA PHE A 21 3.76 8.38 -21.52
C PHE A 21 3.22 6.94 -21.49
N MET A 22 2.52 6.56 -20.42
CA MET A 22 1.90 5.23 -20.28
C MET A 22 0.53 5.14 -20.95
N VAL A 23 -0.22 6.25 -21.02
CA VAL A 23 -1.48 6.30 -21.75
C VAL A 23 -1.18 6.77 -23.16
N GLU A 24 -0.93 5.80 -24.03
CA GLU A 24 -0.85 6.01 -25.47
C GLU A 24 -2.08 6.84 -25.90
N PRO A 25 -1.91 7.99 -26.61
CA PRO A 25 -3.04 8.81 -27.00
C PRO A 25 -3.88 7.99 -27.98
N VAL A 26 -4.96 7.41 -27.46
CA VAL A 26 -6.00 6.78 -28.28
C VAL A 26 -6.42 7.83 -29.29
N LYS A 27 -6.07 7.58 -30.56
CA LYS A 27 -6.40 8.43 -31.69
C LYS A 27 -7.85 8.90 -31.56
N GLU A 28 -7.99 10.22 -31.58
CA GLU A 28 -9.24 10.97 -31.58
C GLU A 28 -10.34 10.23 -32.36
N LYS A 29 -11.25 9.59 -31.63
CA LYS A 29 -12.64 9.51 -32.10
C LYS A 29 -13.33 10.71 -31.48
N LYS A 30 -13.47 11.76 -32.29
CA LYS A 30 -14.35 12.89 -32.04
C LYS A 30 -15.74 12.35 -31.73
N GLU A 31 -16.12 12.31 -30.47
CA GLU A 31 -17.51 12.31 -30.03
C GLU A 31 -17.51 12.78 -28.57
N ASP A 32 -18.04 14.00 -28.43
CA ASP A 32 -18.39 14.75 -27.23
C ASP A 32 -17.32 15.07 -26.18
N MET A 33 -17.17 16.37 -26.00
CA MET A 33 -16.51 17.03 -24.88
C MET A 33 -17.20 16.65 -23.57
N MET A 34 -16.81 15.54 -22.96
CA MET A 34 -16.70 15.45 -21.51
C MET A 34 -15.21 15.35 -21.21
N SER A 35 -14.70 16.34 -20.48
CA SER A 35 -13.41 16.28 -19.79
C SER A 35 -13.11 14.84 -19.35
N PRO A 36 -11.90 14.29 -19.54
CA PRO A 36 -11.57 13.00 -18.97
C PRO A 36 -11.78 13.14 -17.46
N THR A 37 -12.92 12.69 -16.97
CA THR A 37 -13.26 12.71 -15.56
C THR A 37 -12.31 11.72 -14.95
N PHE A 38 -11.18 12.25 -14.50
CA PHE A 38 -10.16 11.51 -13.80
C PHE A 38 -10.89 10.77 -12.69
N ASP A 39 -10.99 9.45 -12.80
CA ASP A 39 -11.80 8.66 -11.90
C ASP A 39 -11.07 8.60 -10.56
N LEU A 40 -11.41 9.57 -9.70
CA LEU A 40 -10.83 9.73 -8.37
C LEU A 40 -11.02 8.45 -7.55
N ASP A 41 -12.10 7.71 -7.78
CA ASP A 41 -12.37 6.44 -7.11
C ASP A 41 -11.31 5.40 -7.51
N SER A 42 -10.99 5.30 -8.82
CA SER A 42 -9.92 4.44 -9.32
C SER A 42 -8.53 4.85 -8.80
N ALA A 43 -8.21 6.14 -8.78
CA ALA A 43 -6.95 6.64 -8.24
C ALA A 43 -6.81 6.30 -6.74
N GLN A 44 -7.89 6.45 -5.97
CA GLN A 44 -7.91 6.14 -4.55
C GLN A 44 -7.74 4.64 -4.28
N ILE A 45 -8.35 3.77 -5.09
CA ILE A 45 -8.14 2.32 -5.01
C ILE A 45 -6.66 1.99 -5.25
N ILE A 46 -6.04 2.56 -6.27
CA ILE A 46 -4.62 2.32 -6.58
C ILE A 46 -3.75 2.69 -5.39
N VAL A 47 -3.95 3.87 -4.79
CA VAL A 47 -3.18 4.31 -3.61
C VAL A 47 -3.37 3.37 -2.42
N LEU A 48 -4.61 2.95 -2.13
CA LEU A 48 -4.87 1.98 -1.06
C LEU A 48 -4.19 0.63 -1.31
N THR A 49 -4.26 0.14 -2.55
CA THR A 49 -3.62 -1.12 -2.94
C THR A 49 -2.11 -1.02 -2.83
N THR A 50 -1.50 0.08 -3.28
CA THR A 50 -0.05 0.32 -3.14
C THR A 50 0.37 0.37 -1.68
N ALA A 51 -0.38 1.08 -0.82
CA ALA A 51 -0.11 1.14 0.61
C ALA A 51 -0.22 -0.25 1.28
N GLY A 52 -1.24 -1.02 0.93
CA GLY A 52 -1.41 -2.40 1.40
C GLY A 52 -0.28 -3.33 0.95
N LEU A 53 0.21 -3.17 -0.28
CA LEU A 53 1.33 -3.95 -0.81
C LEU A 53 2.64 -3.65 -0.06
N ILE A 54 2.91 -2.36 0.23
CA ILE A 54 4.09 -1.95 1.01
C ILE A 54 4.04 -2.55 2.42
N LEU A 55 2.88 -2.51 3.07
CA LEU A 55 2.66 -3.15 4.37
C LEU A 55 2.95 -4.65 4.31
N LEU A 56 2.48 -5.34 3.26
CA LEU A 56 2.72 -6.76 3.05
C LEU A 56 4.21 -7.08 2.91
N VAL A 57 4.95 -6.31 2.10
CA VAL A 57 6.39 -6.52 1.88
C VAL A 57 7.16 -6.35 3.19
N ASN A 58 6.82 -5.32 3.97
CA ASN A 58 7.45 -5.09 5.28
C ASN A 58 7.14 -6.22 6.26
N ALA A 59 5.89 -6.69 6.29
CA ALA A 59 5.47 -7.75 7.19
C ALA A 59 6.13 -9.10 6.85
N ILE A 60 6.26 -9.42 5.56
CA ILE A 60 6.98 -10.61 5.09
C ILE A 60 8.46 -10.52 5.49
N SER A 61 9.10 -9.37 5.27
CA SER A 61 10.51 -9.15 5.63
C SER A 61 10.74 -9.28 7.14
N SER A 62 9.80 -8.78 7.96
CA SER A 62 9.81 -8.91 9.41
C SER A 62 9.67 -10.37 9.85
N LEU A 63 8.80 -11.15 9.19
CA LEU A 63 8.66 -12.60 9.44
C LEU A 63 9.93 -13.37 9.14
N ILE A 64 10.58 -13.10 8.00
CA ILE A 64 11.87 -13.71 7.65
C ILE A 64 12.93 -13.35 8.69
N SER A 65 12.95 -12.11 9.15
CA SER A 65 13.88 -11.66 10.20
C SER A 65 13.65 -12.41 11.51
N ALA A 66 12.40 -12.55 11.95
CA ALA A 66 12.05 -13.29 13.16
C ALA A 66 12.43 -14.78 13.08
N LEU A 67 12.25 -15.41 11.91
CA LEU A 67 12.69 -16.79 11.64
C LEU A 67 14.22 -16.92 11.73
N THR A 68 14.95 -15.94 11.20
CA THR A 68 16.42 -15.94 11.24
C THR A 68 16.93 -15.77 12.66
N VAL A 69 16.31 -14.88 13.45
CA VAL A 69 16.60 -14.68 14.88
C VAL A 69 16.33 -15.97 15.65
N TYR A 70 15.21 -16.65 15.41
CA TYR A 70 14.90 -17.93 16.04
C TYR A 70 15.95 -19.00 15.73
N ALA A 71 16.40 -19.11 14.48
CA ALA A 71 17.41 -20.08 14.05
C ALA A 71 18.80 -19.83 14.65
N VAL A 72 19.12 -18.57 15.00
CA VAL A 72 20.42 -18.19 15.60
C VAL A 72 20.37 -18.25 17.14
N LEU A 73 19.24 -17.89 17.75
CA LEU A 73 19.08 -17.88 19.21
C LEU A 73 18.62 -19.21 19.80
N SER A 74 18.39 -20.25 18.99
CA SER A 74 18.00 -21.58 19.49
C SER A 74 18.99 -22.17 20.51
N ASP A 75 20.24 -21.70 20.52
CA ASP A 75 21.28 -22.16 21.44
C ASP A 75 21.37 -21.39 22.78
N LEU A 76 20.62 -20.27 22.96
CA LEU A 76 20.68 -19.45 24.18
C LEU A 76 19.26 -19.09 24.67
N PRO A 77 18.63 -19.92 25.52
CA PRO A 77 17.27 -19.69 25.99
C PRO A 77 17.25 -18.59 27.05
N THR A 78 16.99 -17.35 26.63
CA THR A 78 16.64 -16.24 27.54
C THR A 78 15.15 -15.90 27.38
N SER A 79 14.42 -15.68 28.48
CA SER A 79 12.97 -15.43 28.42
C SER A 79 12.62 -14.12 27.71
N SER A 80 13.57 -13.18 27.63
CA SER A 80 13.45 -11.93 26.89
C SER A 80 13.39 -12.15 25.38
N ALA A 81 14.21 -13.07 24.85
CA ALA A 81 14.24 -13.38 23.42
C ALA A 81 12.91 -13.98 22.93
N TRP A 82 12.29 -14.84 23.74
CA TRP A 82 10.96 -15.39 23.43
C TRP A 82 9.87 -14.33 23.36
N HIS A 83 9.90 -13.35 24.27
CA HIS A 83 8.92 -12.28 24.27
C HIS A 83 9.05 -11.38 23.03
N GLU A 84 10.28 -11.09 22.62
CA GLU A 84 10.59 -10.31 21.41
C GLU A 84 10.14 -11.03 20.13
N ILE A 85 10.45 -12.32 20.00
CA ILE A 85 10.04 -13.14 18.86
C ILE A 85 8.51 -13.19 18.75
N ILE A 86 7.80 -13.46 19.86
CA ILE A 86 6.33 -13.52 19.87
C ILE A 86 5.73 -12.16 19.50
N SER A 87 6.23 -11.07 20.08
CA SER A 87 5.77 -9.71 19.76
C SER A 87 5.95 -9.39 18.28
N GLN A 88 7.11 -9.74 17.71
CA GLN A 88 7.44 -9.51 16.31
C GLN A 88 6.55 -10.35 15.38
N LEU A 89 6.22 -11.58 15.76
CA LEU A 89 5.31 -12.46 15.03
C LEU A 89 3.87 -11.92 15.03
N VAL A 90 3.38 -11.48 16.19
CA VAL A 90 2.05 -10.87 16.33
C VAL A 90 1.95 -9.57 15.52
N ASN A 91 2.96 -8.70 15.60
CA ASN A 91 3.01 -7.46 14.82
C ASN A 91 3.00 -7.74 13.31
N SER A 92 3.80 -8.72 12.86
CA SER A 92 3.85 -9.12 11.44
C SER A 92 2.51 -9.70 10.98
N ALA A 93 1.84 -10.51 11.81
CA ALA A 93 0.52 -11.06 11.51
C ALA A 93 -0.53 -9.95 11.35
N ILE A 94 -0.55 -8.97 12.25
CA ILE A 94 -1.45 -7.81 12.15
C ILE A 94 -1.18 -7.01 10.88
N GLN A 95 0.08 -6.75 10.55
CA GLN A 95 0.46 -6.03 9.33
C GLN A 95 0.07 -6.78 8.05
N ILE A 96 0.17 -8.11 8.03
CA ILE A 96 -0.31 -8.94 6.91
C ILE A 96 -1.83 -8.80 6.77
N ILE A 97 -2.58 -8.93 7.87
CA ILE A 97 -4.04 -8.83 7.85
C ILE A 97 -4.46 -7.45 7.34
N LEU A 98 -3.84 -6.38 7.85
CA LEU A 98 -4.11 -5.01 7.41
C LEU A 98 -3.70 -4.78 5.95
N GLY A 99 -2.54 -5.29 5.53
CA GLY A 99 -2.07 -5.18 4.16
C GLY A 99 -2.99 -5.90 3.17
N LEU A 100 -3.40 -7.13 3.48
CA LEU A 100 -4.38 -7.90 2.71
C LEU A 100 -5.72 -7.17 2.67
N TRP A 101 -6.17 -6.65 3.81
CA TRP A 101 -7.42 -5.91 3.88
C TRP A 101 -7.39 -4.64 3.03
N LEU A 102 -6.27 -3.91 2.99
CA LEU A 102 -6.09 -2.74 2.12
C LEU A 102 -6.06 -3.11 0.63
N VAL A 103 -5.35 -4.19 0.28
CA VAL A 103 -5.23 -4.67 -1.12
C VAL A 103 -6.58 -5.14 -1.66
N PHE A 104 -7.29 -5.98 -0.92
CA PHE A 104 -8.56 -6.59 -1.36
C PHE A 104 -9.79 -5.73 -1.02
N GLY A 105 -9.70 -4.90 0.02
CA GLY A 105 -10.79 -4.07 0.52
C GLY A 105 -10.88 -2.67 -0.10
N GLY A 106 -10.01 -2.32 -1.06
CA GLY A 106 -9.96 -0.99 -1.68
C GLY A 106 -11.32 -0.48 -2.18
N LYS A 107 -12.13 -1.35 -2.81
CA LYS A 107 -13.50 -1.00 -3.25
C LYS A 107 -14.45 -0.72 -2.07
N GLY A 108 -14.32 -1.46 -0.97
CA GLY A 108 -15.14 -1.27 0.23
C GLY A 108 -14.77 0.01 0.98
N LEU A 109 -13.47 0.28 1.13
CA LEU A 109 -12.94 1.47 1.78
C LEU A 109 -13.32 2.75 1.02
N VAL A 110 -13.21 2.76 -0.31
CA VAL A 110 -13.65 3.90 -1.12
C VAL A 110 -15.15 4.14 -0.98
N ASN A 111 -15.97 3.09 -0.93
CA ASN A 111 -17.42 3.24 -0.75
C ASN A 111 -17.80 3.76 0.65
N ILE A 112 -17.06 3.38 1.70
CA ILE A 112 -17.22 3.92 3.06
C ILE A 112 -16.82 5.40 3.10
N ILE A 113 -15.69 5.76 2.49
CA ILE A 113 -15.22 7.15 2.43
C ILE A 113 -16.23 8.01 1.65
N LYS A 114 -16.79 7.48 0.56
CA LYS A 114 -17.86 8.13 -0.21
C LYS A 114 -19.13 8.32 0.62
N LYS A 115 -19.52 7.34 1.42
CA LYS A 115 -20.65 7.46 2.37
C LYS A 115 -20.40 8.51 3.45
N ILE A 116 -19.21 8.56 4.03
CA ILE A 116 -18.86 9.58 5.04
C ILE A 116 -18.85 10.97 4.40
N ARG A 117 -18.27 11.11 3.20
CA ARG A 117 -18.23 12.37 2.45
C ARG A 117 -19.63 12.89 2.10
N THR A 118 -20.57 11.99 1.83
CA THR A 118 -21.97 12.35 1.50
C THR A 118 -22.87 12.47 2.73
N ALA A 119 -22.50 11.87 3.86
CA ALA A 119 -23.26 11.97 5.12
C ALA A 119 -23.24 13.38 5.74
N GLY A 120 -22.27 14.23 5.37
CA GLY A 120 -22.19 15.64 5.81
C GLY A 120 -22.76 16.65 4.81
N VAL A 121 -23.30 16.22 3.66
CA VAL A 121 -23.78 17.10 2.57
C VAL A 121 -25.29 16.89 2.34
N LYS A 122 -26.06 16.73 3.42
CA LYS A 122 -27.52 16.74 3.36
C LYS A 122 -28.10 17.68 4.40
#